data_AF-A0A523THC0-F1
#
_entry.id   AF-A0A523THC0-F1
#
_cell.length_a   1.000
_cell.length_b   1.000
_cell.length_c   1.000
_cell.angle_alpha   90.00
_cell.angle_beta   90.00
_cell.angle_gamma   90.00
#
_symmetry.space_group_name_H-M   'P 1'
#
loop_
_entity.id
_entity.type
_entity.pdbx_description
1 polymer ?
#
loop_
_entity_poly.entity_id
_entity_poly.type
_entity_poly.pdbx_seq_one_letter_code
_entity_poly.pdbx_strand_id
1 'polypeptide(L)'
;MAERKRRIRDSSHKVWKRSDGFCENCNKQLYENKEIKEVIIEKWTEHQCWKCGEVGTVITIKDQLWLQDTRVGKILSEEFPFFYKTKRKLKAEPYYANHCLKCKALQGDWFILEWIIDESIEEKKKAEITTIELPFVWKTVTLPTDIQVYNQNEKSLVSSLKNIKLLCKECYDEISKS
;
A
#
# COMPACT_ATOMS: atom_id res chain seq x y z
N MET A 1 -2.47 13.68 -17.86
CA MET A 1 -1.49 12.62 -17.51
C MET A 1 -1.81 11.86 -16.22
N ALA A 2 -2.36 12.49 -15.18
CA ALA A 2 -2.71 11.85 -13.90
C ALA A 2 -3.78 10.74 -14.00
N GLU A 3 -4.82 10.91 -14.83
CA GLU A 3 -5.85 9.88 -15.04
C GLU A 3 -5.33 8.60 -15.71
N ARG A 4 -4.30 8.73 -16.56
CA ARG A 4 -3.72 7.62 -17.32
C ARG A 4 -2.95 6.66 -16.41
N LYS A 5 -2.24 7.18 -15.40
CA LYS A 5 -1.57 6.38 -14.36
C LYS A 5 -2.57 5.70 -13.41
N ARG A 6 -3.73 6.34 -13.14
CA ARG A 6 -4.79 5.81 -12.26
C ARG A 6 -5.47 4.56 -12.82
N ARG A 7 -5.82 4.55 -14.12
CA ARG A 7 -6.47 3.40 -14.78
C ARG A 7 -5.58 2.15 -14.87
N ILE A 8 -4.27 2.34 -15.01
CA ILE A 8 -3.31 1.23 -15.07
C ILE A 8 -3.20 0.53 -13.70
N ARG A 9 -3.07 1.29 -12.59
CA ARG A 9 -3.03 0.72 -11.22
C ARG A 9 -4.29 -0.06 -10.84
N ASP A 10 -5.48 0.47 -11.16
CA ASP A 10 -6.76 -0.23 -10.91
C ASP A 10 -6.91 -1.51 -11.74
N SER A 11 -6.25 -1.57 -12.90
CA SER A 11 -6.23 -2.75 -13.76
C SER A 11 -5.26 -3.81 -13.22
N SER A 12 -4.08 -3.41 -12.73
CA SER A 12 -3.07 -4.31 -12.16
C SER A 12 -3.60 -5.12 -10.96
N HIS A 13 -4.30 -4.49 -10.01
CA HIS A 13 -4.84 -5.21 -8.85
C HIS A 13 -5.96 -6.20 -9.24
N LYS A 14 -6.79 -5.85 -10.22
CA LYS A 14 -7.85 -6.75 -10.72
C LYS A 14 -7.27 -7.92 -11.52
N VAL A 15 -6.22 -7.68 -12.30
CA VAL A 15 -5.50 -8.71 -13.06
C VAL A 15 -4.77 -9.65 -12.09
N TRP A 16 -4.16 -9.11 -11.03
CA TRP A 16 -3.53 -9.91 -9.98
C TRP A 16 -4.55 -10.78 -9.24
N LYS A 17 -5.68 -10.20 -8.80
CA LYS A 17 -6.75 -10.96 -8.14
C LYS A 17 -7.35 -12.05 -9.03
N ARG A 18 -7.42 -11.83 -10.35
CA ARG A 18 -7.90 -12.85 -11.30
C ARG A 18 -6.91 -14.01 -11.44
N SER A 19 -5.64 -13.68 -11.59
CA SER A 19 -4.56 -14.65 -11.80
C SER A 19 -4.15 -15.37 -10.52
N ASP A 20 -4.70 -14.98 -9.37
CA ASP A 20 -4.33 -15.46 -8.04
C ASP A 20 -2.82 -15.32 -7.76
N GLY A 21 -2.19 -14.33 -8.39
CA GLY A 21 -0.75 -14.11 -8.29
C GLY A 21 0.12 -15.13 -9.05
N PHE A 22 -0.43 -15.84 -10.03
CA PHE A 22 0.33 -16.74 -10.91
C PHE A 22 0.53 -16.13 -12.32
N CYS A 23 1.59 -16.54 -13.01
CA CYS A 23 1.81 -16.21 -14.41
C CYS A 23 0.73 -16.87 -15.27
N GLU A 24 0.00 -16.09 -16.06
CA GLU A 24 -1.08 -16.61 -16.91
C GLU A 24 -0.58 -17.32 -18.19
N ASN A 25 0.75 -17.46 -18.34
CA ASN A 25 1.36 -18.24 -19.43
C ASN A 25 1.97 -19.56 -18.95
N CYS A 26 2.78 -19.52 -17.89
CA CYS A 26 3.53 -20.69 -17.41
C CYS A 26 3.10 -21.17 -16.01
N ASN A 27 2.11 -20.54 -15.39
CA ASN A 27 1.62 -20.84 -14.04
C ASN A 27 2.68 -20.75 -12.92
N LYS A 28 3.78 -20.04 -13.16
CA LYS A 28 4.81 -19.74 -12.15
C LYS A 28 4.23 -18.78 -11.10
N GLN A 29 4.43 -19.08 -9.82
CA GLN A 29 4.04 -18.19 -8.71
C GLN A 29 4.80 -16.86 -8.83
N LEU A 30 4.07 -15.74 -8.77
CA LEU A 30 4.58 -14.38 -8.91
C LEU A 30 4.51 -13.60 -7.60
N TYR A 31 4.54 -14.28 -6.47
CA TYR A 31 4.55 -13.63 -5.16
C TYR A 31 5.37 -14.43 -4.16
N GLU A 32 5.87 -13.72 -3.16
CA GLU A 32 6.60 -14.33 -2.05
C GLU A 32 5.79 -14.16 -0.76
N ASN A 33 5.69 -15.25 -0.01
CA ASN A 33 5.15 -15.18 1.35
C ASN A 33 6.26 -14.66 2.26
N LYS A 34 6.03 -13.52 2.89
CA LYS A 34 6.92 -12.96 3.90
C LYS A 34 6.30 -13.16 5.27
N GLU A 35 7.06 -13.77 6.15
CA GLU A 35 6.72 -13.89 7.57
C GLU A 35 7.29 -12.69 8.32
N ILE A 36 6.40 -11.93 8.96
CA ILE A 36 6.72 -10.74 9.74
C ILE A 36 6.45 -11.06 11.20
N LYS A 37 7.48 -10.93 12.05
CA LYS A 37 7.38 -11.09 13.51
C LYS A 37 7.49 -9.77 14.26
N GLU A 38 7.91 -8.72 13.57
CA GLU A 38 8.06 -7.37 14.12
C GLU A 38 7.65 -6.36 13.06
N VAL A 39 7.04 -5.26 13.48
CA VAL A 39 6.72 -4.14 12.60
C VAL A 39 7.61 -2.95 12.95
N ILE A 40 8.22 -2.38 11.92
CA ILE A 40 9.00 -1.15 12.05
C ILE A 40 8.03 0.02 11.84
N ILE A 41 7.91 0.85 12.86
CA ILE A 41 7.04 2.03 12.89
C ILE A 41 7.90 3.28 12.76
N GLU A 42 7.52 4.12 11.83
CA GLU A 42 8.06 5.46 11.64
C GLU A 42 7.10 6.46 12.28
N LYS A 43 7.55 7.13 13.34
CA LYS A 43 6.79 8.14 14.05
C LYS A 43 7.19 9.53 13.55
N TRP A 44 6.19 10.32 13.21
CA TRP A 44 6.37 11.67 12.67
C TRP A 44 5.65 12.67 13.57
N THR A 45 6.39 13.46 14.34
CA THR A 45 5.87 14.26 15.47
C THR A 45 5.40 15.67 15.12
N GLU A 46 5.60 16.10 13.88
CA GLU A 46 5.31 17.48 13.44
C GLU A 46 4.31 17.53 12.27
N HIS A 47 3.48 16.50 12.14
CA HIS A 47 2.48 16.46 11.09
C HIS A 47 1.38 17.48 11.38
N GLN A 48 1.17 18.41 10.44
CA GLN A 48 0.10 19.38 10.56
C GLN A 48 -1.23 18.78 10.09
N CYS A 49 -2.24 18.83 10.95
CA CYS A 49 -3.55 18.30 10.63
C CYS A 49 -4.18 19.03 9.45
N TRP A 50 -4.48 18.30 8.36
CA TRP A 50 -5.07 18.90 7.14
C TRP A 50 -6.40 19.62 7.37
N LYS A 51 -7.13 19.26 8.44
CA LYS A 51 -8.46 19.84 8.73
C LYS A 51 -8.40 21.05 9.66
N CYS A 52 -7.63 20.98 10.74
CA CYS A 52 -7.65 21.98 11.81
C CYS A 52 -6.32 22.71 12.02
N GLY A 53 -5.27 22.34 11.28
CA GLY A 53 -3.96 22.98 11.37
C GLY A 53 -3.15 22.63 12.62
N GLU A 54 -3.69 21.86 13.55
CA GLU A 54 -2.98 21.44 14.76
C GLU A 54 -1.80 20.53 14.42
N VAL A 55 -0.64 20.81 15.00
CA VAL A 55 0.55 19.95 14.90
C VAL A 55 0.39 18.74 15.82
N GLY A 56 0.74 17.55 15.32
CA GLY A 56 0.72 16.35 16.14
C GLY A 56 1.48 15.19 15.51
N THR A 57 1.34 14.02 16.14
CA THR A 57 2.04 12.81 15.73
C THR A 57 1.18 11.95 14.81
N VAL A 58 1.82 11.38 13.77
CA VAL A 58 1.28 10.29 12.96
C VAL A 58 2.31 9.17 12.86
N ILE A 59 1.83 7.95 12.56
CA ILE A 59 2.69 6.80 12.31
C ILE A 59 2.55 6.26 10.89
N THR A 60 3.63 5.75 10.34
CA THR A 60 3.66 4.89 9.14
C THR A 60 4.30 3.55 9.50
N ILE A 61 3.92 2.48 8.78
CA ILE A 61 4.59 1.19 8.90
C ILE A 61 5.58 1.10 7.76
N LYS A 62 6.86 0.89 8.07
CA LYS A 62 7.92 0.82 7.05
C LYS A 62 7.62 -0.31 6.06
N ASP A 63 7.83 -0.04 4.78
CA ASP A 63 7.56 -0.95 3.66
C ASP A 63 6.10 -1.41 3.52
N GLN A 64 5.17 -0.80 4.26
CA GLN A 64 3.74 -1.12 4.23
C GLN A 64 2.92 0.16 4.25
N LEU A 65 2.49 0.59 3.06
CA LEU A 65 1.68 1.81 2.91
C LEU A 65 0.24 1.64 3.45
N TRP A 66 -0.23 0.41 3.65
CA TRP A 66 -1.61 0.12 4.04
C TRP A 66 -1.67 -1.07 5.00
N LEU A 67 -2.32 -0.89 6.14
CA LEU A 67 -2.52 -1.98 7.09
C LEU A 67 -3.85 -2.69 6.84
N GLN A 68 -3.78 -3.90 6.31
CA GLN A 68 -4.96 -4.76 6.12
C GLN A 68 -5.20 -5.72 7.29
N ASP A 69 -4.14 -6.06 8.04
CA ASP A 69 -4.27 -6.99 9.16
C ASP A 69 -4.79 -6.29 10.42
N THR A 70 -6.05 -6.57 10.76
CA THR A 70 -6.72 -5.99 11.92
C THR A 70 -6.08 -6.36 13.26
N ARG A 71 -5.32 -7.47 13.34
CA ARG A 71 -4.63 -7.88 14.57
C ARG A 71 -3.44 -6.98 14.87
N VAL A 72 -2.64 -6.69 13.83
CA VAL A 72 -1.55 -5.71 13.91
C VAL A 72 -2.14 -4.33 14.24
N GLY A 73 -3.24 -3.95 13.58
CA GLY A 73 -3.89 -2.67 13.83
C GLY A 73 -4.34 -2.50 15.27
N LYS A 74 -4.85 -3.58 15.89
CA LYS A 74 -5.22 -3.58 17.30
C LYS A 74 -4.01 -3.31 18.21
N ILE A 75 -2.90 -4.02 18.01
CA ILE A 75 -1.65 -3.81 18.78
C ILE A 75 -1.19 -2.37 18.65
N LEU A 76 -1.15 -1.84 17.43
CA LEU A 76 -0.74 -0.45 17.20
C LEU A 76 -1.70 0.56 17.84
N SER A 77 -3.00 0.27 17.92
CA SER A 77 -3.96 1.17 18.56
C SER A 77 -3.88 1.20 20.09
N GLU A 78 -3.34 0.14 20.69
CA GLU A 78 -3.05 0.09 22.13
C GLU A 78 -1.81 0.95 22.46
N GLU A 79 -0.81 0.97 21.56
CA GLU A 79 0.41 1.76 21.70
C GLU A 79 0.22 3.24 21.29
N PHE A 80 -0.57 3.50 20.24
CA PHE A 80 -0.74 4.83 19.65
C PHE A 80 -2.22 5.26 19.68
N PRO A 81 -2.65 6.05 20.68
CA PRO A 81 -4.06 6.41 20.88
C PRO A 81 -4.71 7.20 19.74
N PHE A 82 -3.91 7.79 18.86
CA PHE A 82 -4.36 8.49 17.65
C PHE A 82 -4.53 7.56 16.43
N PHE A 83 -4.10 6.31 16.52
CA PHE A 83 -4.20 5.32 15.46
C PHE A 83 -5.28 4.29 15.82
N TYR A 84 -6.46 4.39 15.24
CA TYR A 84 -7.57 3.51 15.61
C TYR A 84 -8.47 3.15 14.44
N LYS A 85 -9.31 2.13 14.68
CA LYS A 85 -10.21 1.55 13.69
C LYS A 85 -11.27 2.58 13.28
N THR A 86 -11.37 2.83 11.97
CA THR A 86 -12.34 3.74 11.37
C THR A 86 -13.14 3.04 10.27
N LYS A 87 -14.31 3.59 9.94
CA LYS A 87 -15.18 3.09 8.87
C LYS A 87 -15.21 4.10 7.74
N ARG A 88 -15.01 3.67 6.49
CA ARG A 88 -15.31 4.55 5.34
C ARG A 88 -16.82 4.64 5.16
N LYS A 89 -17.30 5.81 4.71
CA LYS A 89 -18.72 6.07 4.40
C LYS A 89 -19.32 5.15 3.32
N LEU A 90 -18.48 4.50 2.50
CA LEU A 90 -18.91 3.70 1.35
C LEU A 90 -18.47 2.23 1.48
N LYS A 91 -19.20 1.44 2.27
CA LYS A 91 -19.14 -0.05 2.37
C LYS A 91 -17.73 -0.69 2.39
N ALA A 92 -16.69 0.05 2.76
CA ALA A 92 -15.35 -0.51 2.86
C ALA A 92 -15.21 -1.20 4.20
N GLU A 93 -14.43 -2.27 4.21
CA GLU A 93 -14.04 -2.93 5.45
C GLU A 93 -13.40 -1.91 6.41
N PRO A 94 -13.69 -2.01 7.71
CA PRO A 94 -13.08 -1.13 8.68
C PRO A 94 -11.58 -1.37 8.72
N TYR A 95 -10.81 -0.28 8.73
CA TYR A 95 -9.35 -0.31 8.72
C TYR A 95 -8.80 0.62 9.81
N TYR A 96 -7.55 0.43 10.19
CA TYR A 96 -6.90 1.28 11.18
C TYR A 96 -6.21 2.45 10.49
N ALA A 97 -6.33 3.63 11.07
CA ALA A 97 -5.78 4.85 10.49
C ALA A 97 -5.41 5.90 11.55
N ASN A 98 -4.51 6.80 11.15
CA ASN A 98 -4.15 7.98 11.92
C ASN A 98 -5.32 8.96 12.02
N HIS A 99 -5.50 9.59 13.18
CA HIS A 99 -6.50 10.62 13.42
C HIS A 99 -5.88 11.78 14.21
N CYS A 100 -6.32 13.00 13.93
CA CYS A 100 -5.92 14.14 14.73
C CYS A 100 -6.43 14.00 16.17
N LEU A 101 -5.55 14.13 17.17
CA LEU A 101 -5.95 14.05 18.58
C LEU A 101 -6.95 15.15 18.97
N LYS A 102 -6.85 16.33 18.35
CA LYS A 102 -7.73 17.49 18.61
C LYS A 102 -9.08 17.38 17.92
N CYS A 103 -9.13 17.37 16.59
CA CYS A 103 -10.40 17.41 15.85
C CYS A 103 -10.93 16.04 15.42
N LYS A 104 -10.24 14.95 15.75
CA LYS A 104 -10.56 13.55 15.41
C LYS A 104 -10.70 13.28 13.91
N ALA A 105 -10.25 14.19 13.05
CA ALA A 105 -10.25 13.99 11.62
C ALA A 105 -9.26 12.89 11.23
N LEU A 106 -9.70 11.98 10.36
CA LEU A 106 -8.85 11.00 9.70
C LEU A 106 -7.68 11.69 8.99
N GLN A 107 -6.44 11.40 9.36
CA GLN A 107 -5.24 11.82 8.66
C GLN A 107 -4.88 10.72 7.67
N GLY A 108 -5.54 10.72 6.50
CA GLY A 108 -5.45 9.63 5.55
C GLY A 108 -4.02 9.40 5.04
N ASP A 109 -3.67 8.14 4.78
CA ASP A 109 -2.31 7.71 4.39
C ASP A 109 -1.74 8.52 3.20
N TRP A 110 -2.61 8.96 2.29
CA TRP A 110 -2.22 9.84 1.17
C TRP A 110 -1.67 11.19 1.62
N PHE A 111 -2.35 11.89 2.55
CA PHE A 111 -1.92 13.20 3.03
C PHE A 111 -0.63 13.09 3.86
N ILE A 112 -0.50 12.01 4.62
CA ILE A 112 0.73 11.71 5.36
C ILE A 112 1.88 11.44 4.39
N LEU A 113 1.64 10.64 3.34
CA LEU A 113 2.66 10.32 2.35
C LEU A 113 3.10 11.55 1.54
N GLU A 114 2.18 12.40 1.10
CA GLU A 114 2.52 13.67 0.42
C GLU A 114 3.42 14.53 1.32
N TRP A 115 3.03 14.71 2.58
CA TRP A 115 3.81 15.49 3.53
C TRP A 115 5.20 14.87 3.80
N ILE A 116 5.29 13.54 4.00
CA ILE A 116 6.57 12.86 4.20
C ILE A 116 7.48 13.03 2.98
N ILE A 117 6.94 12.89 1.76
CA ILE A 117 7.72 13.09 0.53
C ILE A 117 8.29 14.49 0.49
N ASP A 118 7.46 15.52 0.74
CA ASP A 118 7.90 16.91 0.75
C ASP A 118 9.01 17.15 1.78
N GLU A 119 8.83 16.70 3.03
CA GLU A 119 9.82 16.84 4.10
C GLU A 119 11.12 16.06 3.83
N SER A 120 11.02 14.89 3.17
CA SER A 120 12.16 14.02 2.85
C SER A 120 13.00 14.55 1.69
N ILE A 121 12.37 15.12 0.66
CA ILE A 121 13.07 15.76 -0.47
C ILE A 121 13.89 16.94 0.03
N GLU A 122 13.38 17.64 1.04
CA GLU A 122 14.06 18.79 1.62
C GLU A 122 15.05 18.42 2.74
N GLU A 123 15.22 17.11 3.02
CA GLU A 123 15.99 16.56 4.16
C GLU A 123 15.64 17.18 5.52
N LYS A 124 14.47 17.81 5.63
CA LYS A 124 14.12 18.63 6.79
C LYS A 124 13.84 17.79 8.01
N LYS A 125 13.32 16.56 7.84
CA LYS A 125 12.86 15.72 8.95
C LYS A 125 13.15 14.25 8.74
N LYS A 126 13.51 13.61 9.85
CA LYS A 126 13.66 12.15 9.96
C LYS A 126 12.60 11.62 10.89
N ALA A 127 11.97 10.50 10.51
CA ALA A 127 11.09 9.79 11.41
C ALA A 127 11.86 9.26 12.62
N GLU A 128 11.23 9.27 13.78
CA GLU A 128 11.69 8.46 14.90
C GLU A 128 11.27 7.02 14.64
N ILE A 129 12.24 6.10 14.60
CA ILE A 129 11.97 4.70 14.31
C ILE A 129 11.80 3.93 15.61
N THR A 130 10.73 3.13 15.68
CA THR A 130 10.53 2.15 16.75
C THR A 130 10.09 0.81 16.18
N THR A 131 10.34 -0.26 16.90
CA THR A 131 9.99 -1.62 16.49
C THR A 131 9.02 -2.22 17.49
N ILE A 132 7.95 -2.83 17.00
CA ILE A 132 6.95 -3.51 17.83
C ILE A 132 6.95 -4.99 17.48
N GLU A 133 7.26 -5.83 18.46
CA GLU A 133 7.16 -7.28 18.35
C GLU A 133 5.69 -7.70 18.26
N LEU A 134 5.41 -8.61 17.32
CA LEU A 134 4.09 -9.19 17.17
C LEU A 134 4.01 -10.50 17.99
N PRO A 135 2.93 -10.72 18.75
CA PRO A 135 2.71 -11.98 19.46
C PRO A 135 2.29 -13.13 18.53
N PHE A 136 2.36 -12.91 17.21
CA PHE A 136 2.03 -13.88 16.17
C PHE A 136 2.86 -13.63 14.91
N VAL A 137 2.94 -14.63 14.04
CA VAL A 137 3.54 -14.46 12.71
C VAL A 137 2.52 -13.83 11.76
N TRP A 138 2.78 -12.59 11.35
CA TRP A 138 2.01 -11.93 10.31
C TRP A 138 2.53 -12.36 8.93
N LYS A 139 1.72 -13.12 8.20
CA LYS A 139 2.02 -13.53 6.83
C LYS A 139 1.52 -12.45 5.87
N THR A 140 2.44 -11.85 5.13
CA THR A 140 2.11 -10.92 4.04
C THR A 140 2.59 -11.48 2.71
N VAL A 141 1.97 -10.98 1.64
CA VAL A 141 2.34 -11.32 0.27
C VAL A 141 3.10 -10.15 -0.31
N THR A 142 4.34 -10.40 -0.73
CA THR A 142 5.16 -9.39 -1.41
C THR A 142 5.10 -9.64 -2.91
N LEU A 143 4.78 -8.60 -3.67
CA LEU A 143 4.85 -8.64 -5.13
C LEU A 143 6.32 -8.41 -5.54
N PRO A 144 6.92 -9.30 -6.35
CA PRO A 144 8.17 -9.03 -7.01
C PRO A 144 8.03 -7.74 -7.83
N THR A 145 9.09 -6.94 -7.83
CA THR A 145 9.20 -5.73 -8.67
C THR A 145 9.13 -6.03 -10.17
N ASP A 146 9.30 -7.30 -10.54
CA ASP A 146 9.51 -7.76 -11.92
C ASP A 146 8.24 -8.33 -12.57
N ILE A 147 7.07 -8.14 -11.96
CA ILE A 147 5.80 -8.52 -12.59
C ILE A 147 5.52 -7.63 -13.80
N GLN A 148 5.29 -8.24 -14.95
CA GLN A 148 4.97 -7.53 -16.18
C GLN A 148 3.49 -7.68 -16.53
N VAL A 149 2.86 -6.55 -16.87
CA VAL A 149 1.47 -6.49 -17.30
C VAL A 149 1.46 -6.34 -18.82
N TYR A 150 1.11 -7.41 -19.53
CA TYR A 150 1.10 -7.44 -20.99
C TYR A 150 -0.30 -7.15 -21.53
N ASN A 151 -0.43 -6.20 -22.44
CA ASN A 151 -1.69 -5.95 -23.15
C ASN A 151 -1.66 -6.62 -24.52
N GLN A 152 -2.45 -7.67 -24.70
CA GLN A 152 -2.55 -8.43 -25.96
C GLN A 152 -3.12 -7.60 -27.12
N ASN A 153 -3.74 -6.44 -26.85
CA ASN A 153 -4.30 -5.56 -27.86
C ASN A 153 -3.68 -4.16 -27.74
N GLU A 154 -2.47 -3.99 -28.28
CA GLU A 154 -1.72 -2.72 -28.29
C GLU A 154 -2.48 -1.57 -28.98
N LYS A 155 -3.42 -1.89 -29.89
CA LYS A 155 -4.17 -0.91 -30.71
C LYS A 155 -5.45 -0.37 -30.06
N SER A 156 -5.92 -0.95 -28.95
CA SER A 156 -7.14 -0.49 -28.26
C SER A 156 -6.78 0.40 -27.07
N LEU A 157 -7.22 1.67 -27.11
CA LEU A 157 -7.15 2.60 -25.97
C LEU A 157 -8.02 2.16 -24.78
N VAL A 158 -8.87 1.15 -24.96
CA VAL A 158 -9.70 0.55 -23.91
C VAL A 158 -9.19 -0.86 -23.67
N SER A 159 -8.28 -1.01 -22.71
CA SER A 159 -7.81 -2.31 -22.25
C SER A 159 -8.91 -2.96 -21.39
N SER A 160 -9.78 -3.74 -22.03
CA SER A 160 -10.63 -4.66 -21.26
C SER A 160 -9.72 -5.57 -20.43
N LEU A 161 -10.09 -5.88 -19.18
CA LEU A 161 -9.27 -6.75 -18.32
C LEU A 161 -8.92 -8.09 -19.01
N LYS A 162 -9.80 -8.57 -19.91
CA LYS A 162 -9.59 -9.80 -20.69
C LYS A 162 -8.38 -9.74 -21.63
N ASN A 163 -7.95 -8.54 -22.03
CA ASN A 163 -6.81 -8.34 -22.92
C ASN A 163 -5.50 -8.13 -22.16
N ILE A 164 -5.55 -8.02 -20.83
CA ILE A 164 -4.38 -7.81 -20.00
C ILE A 164 -3.99 -9.15 -19.39
N LYS A 165 -2.73 -9.55 -19.52
CA LYS A 165 -2.16 -10.74 -18.86
C LYS A 165 -1.13 -10.36 -17.80
N LEU A 166 -1.11 -11.13 -16.71
CA LEU A 166 -0.02 -11.13 -15.74
C LEU A 166 1.05 -12.14 -16.16
N LEU A 167 2.26 -11.67 -16.43
CA LEU A 167 3.35 -12.52 -16.89
C LEU A 167 4.56 -12.45 -15.95
N CYS A 168 5.27 -13.57 -15.80
CA CYS A 168 6.65 -13.53 -15.33
C CYS A 168 7.53 -12.82 -16.36
N LYS A 169 8.68 -12.30 -15.92
CA LYS A 169 9.66 -11.64 -16.78
C LYS A 169 10.08 -12.47 -17.99
N GLU A 170 10.37 -13.76 -17.79
CA GLU A 170 10.75 -14.71 -18.85
C GLU A 170 9.68 -14.76 -19.95
N CYS A 171 8.41 -15.03 -19.60
CA CYS A 171 7.33 -15.10 -20.57
C CYS A 171 7.01 -13.74 -21.20
N TYR A 172 7.21 -12.64 -20.48
CA TYR A 172 7.04 -11.30 -21.04
C TYR A 172 8.10 -11.01 -22.11
N ASP A 173 9.37 -11.32 -21.81
CA ASP A 173 10.49 -11.09 -22.72
C ASP A 173 10.40 -11.98 -23.96
N GLU A 174 9.89 -13.20 -23.85
CA GLU A 174 9.63 -14.10 -24.98
C GLU A 174 8.57 -13.52 -25.93
N ILE A 175 7.44 -13.07 -25.38
CA ILE A 175 6.31 -12.55 -26.18
C ILE A 175 6.62 -11.16 -26.74
N SER A 176 7.44 -10.36 -26.07
CA SER A 176 7.77 -9.01 -26.53
C SER A 176 8.83 -8.99 -27.65
N LYS A 177 9.50 -10.13 -27.90
CA LYS A 177 10.49 -10.28 -28.98
C LYS A 177 9.91 -10.90 -30.26
N SER A 178 8.69 -11.44 -30.20
CA SER A 178 7.95 -12.04 -31.33
C SER A 178 7.05 -11.04 -32.02
#